data_AF-A0A9E1H912-F1
#
_entry.id   AF-A0A9E1H912-F1
#
_cell.length_a   1.000
_cell.length_b   1.000
_cell.length_c   1.000
_cell.angle_alpha   90.00
_cell.angle_beta   90.00
_cell.angle_gamma   90.00
#
_symmetry.space_group_name_H-M   'P 1'
#
loop_
_entity.id
_entity.type
_entity.pdbx_description
1 polymer ?
#
loop_
_entity_poly.entity_id
_entity_poly.type
_entity_poly.pdbx_seq_one_letter_code
_entity_poly.pdbx_strand_id
1 'polypeptide(L)'
;MAALANLGTTSVKMTDSIGQTVNLIQETSEKVAAVNESVSGIAKDAAELEQHLSVIDSAMQDVKESNHQMVSNMEGICNVMNAMTDSIGSADGATKTMLNKYDESSRNVNKIETVVQDMMEKLGVGGFMGIQDVKPQMHCVLVGKGETREEYHGIVVRQSGSELWLQLDRKALERIREKTPYDIQIVVDNVLYNWKDVLANVENEQGRDVCHLVVKTTPVIANRRKYPRMPIANSCTITRKDTDKTYRGKMVNVSANGFAFAAASDDFAELKG
;
A
#
# COMPACT_ATOMS: atom_id res chain seq x y z
N MET A 1 1.86 48.38 130.57
CA MET A 1 0.74 47.90 129.72
C MET A 1 0.89 48.28 128.24
N ALA A 2 1.21 49.53 127.88
CA ALA A 2 1.30 49.97 126.46
C ALA A 2 2.33 49.19 125.60
N ALA A 3 3.51 48.85 126.14
CA ALA A 3 4.52 48.09 125.40
C ALA A 3 4.09 46.64 125.06
N LEU A 4 3.36 45.98 125.97
CA LEU A 4 2.78 44.65 125.73
C LEU A 4 1.66 44.68 124.69
N ALA A 5 0.82 45.73 124.70
CA ALA A 5 -0.21 45.94 123.69
C ALA A 5 0.39 46.20 122.29
N ASN A 6 1.49 46.96 122.21
CA ASN A 6 2.22 47.19 120.96
C ASN A 6 2.87 45.91 120.43
N LEU A 7 3.49 45.09 121.30
CA LEU A 7 4.02 43.77 120.93
C LEU A 7 2.92 42.84 120.42
N GLY A 8 1.76 42.81 121.08
CA GLY A 8 0.59 42.05 120.63
C GLY A 8 0.12 42.49 119.24
N THR A 9 0.02 43.80 119.01
CA THR A 9 -0.39 44.36 117.71
C THR A 9 0.64 44.05 116.60
N THR A 10 1.94 44.16 116.90
CA THR A 10 3.01 43.81 115.96
C THR A 10 3.01 42.32 115.63
N SER A 11 2.82 41.45 116.62
CA SER A 11 2.74 39.99 116.42
C SER A 11 1.57 39.59 115.51
N VAL A 12 0.39 40.21 115.69
CA VAL A 12 -0.77 39.97 114.80
C VAL A 12 -0.46 40.41 113.37
N LYS A 13 0.08 41.62 113.17
CA LYS A 13 0.47 42.10 111.82
C LYS A 13 1.53 41.20 111.17
N MET A 14 2.51 40.72 111.94
CA MET A 14 3.51 39.78 111.46
C MET A 14 2.87 38.45 111.06
N THR A 15 1.95 37.93 111.87
CA THR A 15 1.22 36.68 111.58
C THR A 15 0.39 36.81 110.31
N ASP A 16 -0.32 37.93 110.13
CA ASP A 16 -1.10 38.20 108.91
C ASP A 16 -0.20 38.32 107.66
N SER A 17 0.94 39.03 107.78
CA SER A 17 1.90 39.20 106.69
C SER A 17 2.58 37.88 106.30
N ILE A 18 2.91 37.03 107.29
CA ILE A 18 3.41 35.67 107.06
C ILE A 18 2.32 34.84 106.37
N GLY A 19 1.07 34.91 106.83
CA GLY A 19 -0.06 34.21 106.20
C GLY A 19 -0.25 34.59 104.73
N GLN A 20 -0.20 35.90 104.41
CA GLN A 20 -0.24 36.38 103.03
C GLN A 20 0.95 35.89 102.19
N THR A 21 2.15 35.89 102.78
CA THR A 21 3.36 35.39 102.10
C THR A 21 3.24 33.90 101.77
N VAL A 22 2.70 33.09 102.69
CA VAL A 22 2.46 31.67 102.46
C VAL A 22 1.45 31.44 101.33
N ASN A 23 0.35 32.20 101.29
CA ASN A 23 -0.61 32.12 100.19
C ASN A 23 0.02 32.46 98.84
N LEU A 24 0.84 33.51 98.77
CA LEU A 24 1.57 33.87 97.56
C LEU A 24 2.56 32.79 97.11
N ILE A 25 3.25 32.13 98.05
CA ILE A 25 4.14 31.00 97.77
C ILE A 25 3.34 29.83 97.20
N GLN A 26 2.18 29.51 97.78
CA GLN A 26 1.30 28.44 97.32
C GLN A 26 0.80 28.71 95.88
N GLU A 27 0.26 29.91 95.62
CA GLU A 27 -0.17 30.31 94.27
C GLU A 27 0.97 30.27 93.26
N THR A 28 2.18 30.69 93.67
CA THR A 28 3.37 30.63 92.82
C THR A 28 3.77 29.19 92.52
N SER A 29 3.73 28.30 93.52
CA SER A 29 4.02 26.88 93.35
C SER A 29 3.05 26.20 92.38
N GLU A 30 1.76 26.53 92.44
CA GLU A 30 0.74 26.03 91.52
C GLU A 30 0.98 26.51 90.09
N LYS A 31 1.33 27.79 89.90
CA LYS A 31 1.71 28.33 88.58
C LYS A 31 2.96 27.66 88.04
N VAL A 32 3.98 27.42 88.87
CA VAL A 32 5.20 26.71 88.48
C VAL A 32 4.88 25.28 88.05
N ALA A 33 3.99 24.58 88.75
CA ALA A 33 3.53 23.24 88.35
C ALA A 33 2.83 23.25 86.98
N ALA A 34 1.95 24.23 86.72
CA ALA A 34 1.28 24.38 85.42
C ALA A 34 2.26 24.71 84.28
N VAL A 35 3.26 25.56 84.55
CA VAL A 35 4.34 25.84 83.60
C VAL A 35 5.16 24.58 83.32
N ASN A 36 5.46 23.77 84.33
CA ASN A 36 6.20 22.52 84.15
C ASN A 36 5.45 21.52 83.25
N GLU A 37 4.13 21.42 83.41
CA GLU A 37 3.29 20.58 82.52
C GLU A 37 3.33 21.10 81.07
N SER A 38 3.24 22.42 80.89
CA SER A 38 3.36 23.05 79.56
C SER A 38 4.73 22.79 78.93
N VAL A 39 5.81 22.88 79.70
CA VAL A 39 7.18 22.59 79.23
C VAL A 39 7.33 21.12 78.84
N SER A 40 6.74 20.19 79.60
CA SER A 40 6.69 18.77 79.26
C SER A 40 5.94 18.53 77.94
N GLY A 41 4.80 19.21 77.74
CA GLY A 41 4.06 19.18 76.48
C GLY A 41 4.89 19.68 75.29
N ILE A 42 5.56 20.83 75.44
CA ILE A 42 6.45 21.39 74.41
C ILE A 42 7.59 20.42 74.08
N ALA A 43 8.18 19.76 75.07
CA ALA A 43 9.24 18.78 74.84
C ALA A 43 8.74 17.57 74.04
N LYS A 44 7.50 17.13 74.30
CA LYS A 44 6.86 16.07 73.52
C LYS A 44 6.59 16.50 72.08
N ASP A 45 6.00 17.68 71.88
CA ASP A 45 5.73 18.22 70.54
C ASP A 45 7.02 18.41 69.73
N ALA A 46 8.10 18.84 70.39
CA ALA A 46 9.42 18.96 69.77
C ALA A 46 9.97 17.61 69.28
N ALA A 47 9.79 16.53 70.06
CA ALA A 47 10.18 15.19 69.66
C ALA A 47 9.36 14.65 68.48
N GLU A 48 8.05 14.93 68.44
CA GLU A 48 7.18 14.55 67.31
C GLU A 48 7.57 15.32 66.03
N LEU A 49 7.88 16.61 66.15
CA LEU A 49 8.39 17.41 65.03
C LEU A 49 9.72 16.88 64.48
N GLU A 50 10.63 16.44 65.35
CA GLU A 50 11.89 15.82 64.93
C GLU A 50 11.64 14.54 64.11
N GLN A 51 10.69 13.70 64.55
CA GLN A 51 10.28 12.51 63.80
C GLN A 51 9.68 12.89 62.43
N HIS A 52 8.81 13.88 62.38
CA HIS A 52 8.23 14.35 61.11
C HIS A 52 9.30 14.89 60.16
N LEU A 53 10.26 15.67 60.65
CA LEU A 53 11.37 16.17 59.83
C LEU A 53 12.22 15.02 59.27
N SER A 54 12.47 13.96 60.04
CA SER A 54 13.17 12.78 59.55
C SER A 54 12.41 12.07 58.42
N VAL A 55 11.09 11.94 58.53
CA VAL A 55 10.26 11.36 57.46
C VAL A 55 10.27 12.23 56.21
N ILE A 56 10.17 13.55 56.39
CA ILE A 56 10.24 14.52 55.28
C ILE A 56 11.58 14.44 54.55
N ASP A 57 12.69 14.34 55.29
CA ASP A 57 14.04 14.23 54.71
C ASP A 57 14.17 12.95 53.86
N SER A 58 13.69 11.82 54.38
CA SER A 58 13.65 10.57 53.60
C SER A 58 12.83 10.71 52.32
N ALA A 59 11.65 11.32 52.40
CA ALA A 59 10.80 11.53 51.22
C ALA A 59 11.45 12.49 50.20
N MET A 60 12.15 13.53 50.66
CA MET A 60 12.90 14.41 49.75
C MET A 60 14.05 13.68 49.06
N GLN A 61 14.72 12.78 49.77
CA GLN A 61 15.79 11.97 49.19
C GLN A 61 15.26 11.00 48.12
N ASP A 62 14.10 10.37 48.34
CA ASP A 62 13.43 9.53 47.35
C ASP A 62 13.02 10.33 46.11
N VAL A 63 12.47 11.55 46.29
CA VAL A 63 12.14 12.46 45.17
C VAL A 63 13.38 12.85 44.39
N LYS A 64 14.50 13.11 45.08
CA LYS A 64 15.78 13.44 44.43
C LYS A 64 16.29 12.29 43.58
N GLU A 65 16.24 11.07 44.10
CA GLU A 65 16.63 9.86 43.36
C GLU A 65 15.73 9.63 42.15
N SER A 66 14.40 9.75 42.32
CA SER A 66 13.44 9.64 41.23
C SER A 66 13.67 10.70 40.14
N ASN A 67 14.03 11.93 40.51
CA ASN A 67 14.38 12.97 39.55
C ASN A 67 15.67 12.63 38.80
N HIS A 68 16.67 12.05 39.47
CA HIS A 68 17.91 11.64 38.82
C HIS A 68 17.66 10.53 37.79
N GLN A 69 16.82 9.55 38.14
CA GLN A 69 16.39 8.49 37.22
C GLN A 69 15.59 9.05 36.03
N MET A 70 14.73 10.04 36.25
CA MET A 70 13.97 10.68 35.17
C MET A 70 14.89 11.38 34.16
N VAL A 71 15.94 12.05 34.62
CA VAL A 71 16.94 12.66 33.73
C VAL A 71 17.64 11.58 32.89
N SER A 72 18.09 10.49 33.52
CA SER A 72 18.72 9.37 32.80
C SER A 72 17.78 8.73 31.78
N ASN A 73 16.50 8.57 32.12
CA ASN A 73 15.49 8.06 31.20
C ASN A 73 15.30 8.98 29.99
N MET A 74 15.29 10.30 30.20
CA MET A 74 15.20 11.28 29.11
C MET A 74 16.43 11.23 28.20
N GLU A 75 17.63 11.07 28.74
CA GLU A 75 18.84 10.85 27.94
C GLU A 75 18.74 9.56 27.10
N GLY A 76 18.22 8.47 27.68
CA GLY A 76 17.94 7.22 26.97
C GLY A 76 16.97 7.40 25.81
N ILE A 77 15.87 8.14 26.03
CA ILE A 77 14.89 8.47 24.99
C ILE A 77 15.53 9.28 23.86
N CYS A 78 16.36 10.28 24.18
CA CYS A 78 17.09 11.06 23.18
C CYS A 78 17.97 10.17 22.29
N ASN A 79 18.70 9.22 22.89
CA ASN A 79 19.54 8.29 22.15
C ASN A 79 18.74 7.39 21.20
N VAL A 80 17.60 6.87 21.66
CA VAL A 80 16.69 6.07 20.82
C VAL A 80 16.12 6.92 19.68
N MET A 81 15.73 8.17 19.95
CA MET A 81 15.19 9.07 18.93
C MET A 81 16.23 9.40 17.85
N ASN A 82 17.50 9.59 18.23
CA ASN A 82 18.59 9.78 17.28
C ASN A 82 18.78 8.54 16.39
N ALA A 83 18.84 7.34 16.98
CA ALA A 83 18.97 6.10 16.23
C ALA A 83 17.78 5.86 15.27
N MET A 84 16.57 6.22 15.70
CA MET A 84 15.37 6.17 14.85
C MET A 84 15.46 7.13 13.67
N THR A 85 15.95 8.35 13.91
CA THR A 85 16.15 9.38 12.88
C THR A 85 17.15 8.91 11.83
N ASP A 86 18.28 8.35 12.25
CA ASP A 86 19.30 7.79 11.34
C ASP A 86 18.77 6.62 10.51
N SER A 87 17.98 5.75 11.16
CA SER A 87 17.34 4.59 10.50
C SER A 87 16.32 5.05 9.45
N ILE A 88 15.51 6.06 9.77
CA ILE A 88 14.56 6.67 8.82
C ILE A 88 15.30 7.28 7.64
N GLY A 89 16.37 8.03 7.88
CA GLY A 89 17.19 8.61 6.82
C GLY A 89 17.78 7.55 5.88
N SER A 90 18.26 6.45 6.45
CA SER A 90 18.78 5.30 5.67
C SER A 90 17.68 4.63 4.83
N ALA A 91 16.49 4.42 5.42
CA ALA A 91 15.36 3.83 4.72
C ALA A 91 14.83 4.72 3.58
N ASP A 92 14.80 6.05 3.78
CA ASP A 92 14.44 7.02 2.74
C ASP A 92 15.44 6.96 1.57
N GLY A 93 16.75 6.93 1.86
CA GLY A 93 17.80 6.78 0.86
C GLY A 93 17.67 5.49 0.04
N ALA A 94 17.37 4.36 0.70
CA ALA A 94 17.13 3.08 0.03
C ALA A 94 15.89 3.13 -0.87
N THR A 95 14.79 3.72 -0.37
CA THR A 95 13.53 3.86 -1.12
C THR A 95 13.71 4.73 -2.37
N LYS A 96 14.42 5.86 -2.24
CA LYS A 96 14.75 6.74 -3.37
C LYS A 96 15.63 6.05 -4.41
N THR A 97 16.60 5.25 -3.96
CA THR A 97 17.44 4.44 -4.86
C THR A 97 16.60 3.42 -5.63
N MET A 98 15.67 2.74 -4.95
CA MET A 98 14.77 1.78 -5.57
C MET A 98 13.85 2.45 -6.59
N LEU A 99 13.26 3.60 -6.26
CA LEU A 99 12.44 4.40 -7.19
C LEU A 99 13.21 4.77 -8.46
N ASN A 100 14.44 5.25 -8.31
CA ASN A 100 15.30 5.59 -9.45
C ASN A 100 15.59 4.37 -10.32
N LYS A 101 15.80 3.19 -9.72
CA LYS A 101 16.00 1.94 -10.47
C LYS A 101 14.73 1.48 -11.20
N TYR A 102 13.55 1.66 -10.62
CA TYR A 102 12.29 1.40 -11.31
C TYR A 102 12.06 2.33 -12.50
N ASP A 103 12.35 3.62 -12.35
CA ASP A 103 12.27 4.59 -13.44
C ASP A 103 13.28 4.28 -14.56
N GLU A 104 14.53 3.94 -14.19
CA GLU A 104 15.55 3.47 -15.13
C GLU A 104 15.09 2.19 -15.87
N SER A 105 14.56 1.20 -15.13
CA SER A 105 14.06 -0.05 -15.71
C SER A 105 12.89 0.21 -16.66
N SER A 106 11.97 1.12 -16.32
CA SER A 106 10.85 1.52 -17.18
C SER A 106 11.35 2.11 -18.50
N ARG A 107 12.31 3.04 -18.43
CA ARG A 107 12.95 3.60 -19.63
C ARG A 107 13.67 2.55 -20.46
N ASN A 108 14.37 1.62 -19.81
CA ASN A 108 15.08 0.55 -20.51
C ASN A 108 14.10 -0.42 -21.20
N VAL A 109 12.98 -0.77 -20.56
CA VAL A 109 11.93 -1.58 -21.17
C VAL A 109 11.36 -0.89 -22.40
N ASN A 110 11.05 0.42 -22.33
CA ASN A 110 10.57 1.17 -23.50
C ASN A 110 11.59 1.18 -24.63
N LYS A 111 12.89 1.32 -24.34
CA LYS A 111 13.96 1.23 -25.36
C LYS A 111 14.02 -0.16 -26.00
N ILE A 112 13.94 -1.22 -25.19
CA ILE A 112 13.92 -2.61 -25.68
C ILE A 112 12.70 -2.82 -26.58
N GLU A 113 11.52 -2.32 -26.18
CA GLU A 113 10.29 -2.39 -26.97
C GLU A 113 10.49 -1.76 -28.35
N THR A 114 11.05 -0.54 -28.41
CA THR A 114 11.36 0.12 -29.68
C THR A 114 12.31 -0.71 -30.54
N VAL A 115 13.40 -1.23 -29.96
CA VAL A 115 14.37 -2.04 -30.72
C VAL A 115 13.75 -3.35 -31.22
N VAL A 116 12.95 -4.03 -30.40
CA VAL A 116 12.26 -5.26 -30.78
C VAL A 116 11.25 -4.99 -31.88
N GLN A 117 10.49 -3.90 -31.79
CA GLN A 117 9.54 -3.50 -32.84
C GLN A 117 10.27 -3.27 -34.18
N ASP A 118 11.36 -2.50 -34.17
CA ASP A 118 12.19 -2.26 -35.36
C ASP A 118 12.75 -3.58 -35.95
N MET A 119 13.16 -4.51 -35.09
CA MET A 119 13.64 -5.83 -35.52
C MET A 119 12.52 -6.68 -36.13
N MET A 120 11.33 -6.69 -35.53
CA MET A 120 10.18 -7.44 -36.06
C MET A 120 9.76 -6.92 -37.43
N GLU A 121 9.75 -5.60 -37.63
CA GLU A 121 9.49 -4.99 -38.93
C GLU A 121 10.54 -5.41 -39.97
N LYS A 122 11.83 -5.35 -39.61
CA LYS A 122 12.92 -5.75 -40.51
C LYS A 122 12.94 -7.25 -40.83
N LEU A 123 12.60 -8.12 -39.88
CA LEU A 123 12.51 -9.57 -40.10
C LEU A 123 11.30 -9.97 -40.95
N GLY A 124 10.18 -9.25 -40.80
CA GLY A 124 9.05 -9.35 -41.72
C GLY A 124 9.43 -8.96 -43.15
N VAL A 125 10.11 -7.82 -43.32
CA VAL A 125 10.55 -7.34 -44.64
C VAL A 125 11.67 -8.21 -45.23
N GLY A 126 12.55 -8.79 -44.40
CA GLY A 126 13.68 -9.63 -44.79
C GLY A 126 13.34 -11.07 -45.19
N GLY A 127 12.06 -11.47 -45.15
CA GLY A 127 11.58 -12.77 -45.65
C GLY A 127 11.66 -13.93 -44.65
N PHE A 128 12.08 -13.70 -43.41
CA PHE A 128 12.10 -14.72 -42.36
C PHE A 128 10.71 -15.02 -41.80
N MET A 129 9.84 -13.99 -41.74
CA MET A 129 8.44 -14.11 -41.35
C MET A 129 7.57 -13.82 -42.58
N GLY A 130 6.67 -14.72 -42.91
CA GLY A 130 6.01 -14.72 -44.22
C GLY A 130 4.84 -15.68 -44.33
N ILE A 131 4.42 -15.94 -45.57
CA ILE A 131 3.28 -16.81 -45.86
C ILE A 131 3.50 -18.25 -45.34
N GLN A 132 4.76 -18.66 -45.22
CA GLN A 132 5.17 -19.96 -44.68
C GLN A 132 4.77 -20.19 -43.21
N ASP A 133 4.54 -19.12 -42.45
CA ASP A 133 4.13 -19.22 -41.03
C ASP A 133 2.61 -19.47 -40.90
N VAL A 134 1.87 -19.27 -41.98
CA VAL A 134 0.41 -19.41 -42.00
C VAL A 134 0.04 -20.89 -42.03
N LYS A 135 -0.76 -21.32 -41.05
CA LYS A 135 -1.26 -22.70 -40.93
C LYS A 135 -2.78 -22.73 -41.10
N PRO A 136 -3.35 -23.90 -41.47
CA PRO A 136 -4.79 -24.10 -41.44
C PRO A 136 -5.40 -23.74 -40.07
N GLN A 137 -6.66 -23.31 -40.06
CA GLN A 137 -7.43 -22.83 -38.90
C GLN A 137 -7.05 -21.45 -38.35
N MET A 138 -6.07 -20.76 -38.94
CA MET A 138 -5.78 -19.38 -38.55
C MET A 138 -6.90 -18.44 -39.00
N HIS A 139 -7.30 -17.52 -38.12
CA HIS A 139 -8.28 -16.50 -38.44
C HIS A 139 -7.69 -15.42 -39.35
N CYS A 140 -8.45 -15.06 -40.37
CA CYS A 140 -8.09 -14.01 -41.32
C CYS A 140 -9.23 -13.02 -41.56
N VAL A 141 -8.86 -11.82 -42.00
CA VAL A 141 -9.77 -10.78 -42.47
C VAL A 141 -9.25 -10.27 -43.80
N LEU A 142 -10.06 -10.42 -44.85
CA LEU A 142 -9.80 -9.84 -46.16
C LEU A 142 -10.50 -8.49 -46.26
N VAL A 143 -9.80 -7.43 -46.66
CA VAL A 143 -10.27 -6.05 -46.63
C VAL A 143 -10.23 -5.45 -48.02
N GLY A 144 -11.37 -4.98 -48.51
CA GLY A 144 -11.49 -4.32 -49.82
C GLY A 144 -10.81 -2.95 -49.89
N LYS A 145 -10.32 -2.57 -51.07
CA LYS A 145 -9.60 -1.31 -51.33
C LYS A 145 -10.49 -0.10 -51.69
N GLY A 146 -11.79 -0.15 -51.41
CA GLY A 146 -12.74 0.93 -51.70
C GLY A 146 -12.95 1.92 -50.55
N GLU A 147 -13.76 2.96 -50.77
CA GLU A 147 -14.11 3.98 -49.75
C GLU A 147 -14.75 3.37 -48.50
N THR A 148 -15.53 2.30 -48.65
CA THR A 148 -16.24 1.64 -47.55
C THR A 148 -15.42 0.58 -46.80
N ARG A 149 -14.19 0.24 -47.27
CA ARG A 149 -13.28 -0.79 -46.72
C ARG A 149 -14.01 -2.02 -46.16
N GLU A 150 -14.77 -2.70 -47.01
CA GLU A 150 -15.53 -3.89 -46.60
C GLU A 150 -14.61 -4.98 -46.06
N GLU A 151 -14.95 -5.54 -44.90
CA GLU A 151 -14.21 -6.60 -44.22
C GLU A 151 -14.91 -7.95 -44.35
N TYR A 152 -14.14 -8.96 -44.73
CA TYR A 152 -14.59 -10.33 -44.94
C TYR A 152 -13.81 -11.25 -44.01
N HIS A 153 -14.47 -11.68 -42.94
CA HIS A 153 -13.88 -12.57 -41.94
C HIS A 153 -13.90 -14.02 -42.43
N GLY A 154 -12.86 -14.76 -42.06
CA GLY A 154 -12.85 -16.20 -42.27
C GLY A 154 -11.66 -16.89 -41.64
N ILE A 155 -11.36 -18.06 -42.20
CA ILE A 155 -10.34 -18.98 -41.71
C ILE A 155 -9.52 -19.51 -42.87
N VAL A 156 -8.22 -19.64 -42.63
CA VAL A 156 -7.30 -20.26 -43.58
C VAL A 156 -7.59 -21.76 -43.62
N VAL A 157 -7.90 -22.27 -44.82
CA VAL A 157 -8.14 -23.70 -45.07
C VAL A 157 -6.84 -24.38 -45.45
N ARG A 158 -6.07 -23.74 -46.34
CA ARG A 158 -4.83 -24.29 -46.88
C ARG A 158 -3.85 -23.19 -47.21
N GLN A 159 -2.56 -23.50 -47.06
CA GLN A 159 -1.45 -22.72 -47.57
C GLN A 159 -0.57 -23.65 -48.39
N SER A 160 -0.16 -23.21 -49.58
CA SER A 160 0.76 -23.95 -50.45
C SER A 160 1.63 -22.97 -51.21
N GLY A 161 2.93 -22.94 -50.92
CA GLY A 161 3.85 -21.98 -51.52
C GLY A 161 3.38 -20.53 -51.29
N SER A 162 3.17 -19.79 -52.37
CA SER A 162 2.68 -18.40 -52.35
C SER A 162 1.15 -18.27 -52.40
N GLU A 163 0.41 -19.36 -52.23
CA GLU A 163 -1.04 -19.41 -52.40
C GLU A 163 -1.76 -19.74 -51.09
N LEU A 164 -2.90 -19.08 -50.88
CA LEU A 164 -3.78 -19.25 -49.71
C LEU A 164 -5.21 -19.53 -50.14
N TRP A 165 -5.85 -20.50 -49.49
CA TRP A 165 -7.27 -20.78 -49.64
C TRP A 165 -7.97 -20.44 -48.35
N LEU A 166 -8.96 -19.56 -48.44
CA LEU A 166 -9.73 -19.06 -47.31
C LEU A 166 -11.17 -19.54 -47.41
N GLN A 167 -11.70 -20.00 -46.29
CA GLN A 167 -13.12 -20.21 -46.13
C GLN A 167 -13.73 -18.93 -45.56
N LEU A 168 -14.59 -18.31 -46.36
CA LEU A 168 -15.37 -17.13 -46.01
C LEU A 168 -16.86 -17.49 -46.02
N ASP A 169 -17.70 -16.62 -45.45
CA ASP A 169 -19.15 -16.77 -45.57
C ASP A 169 -19.60 -16.72 -47.04
N ARG A 170 -20.64 -17.47 -47.39
CA ARG A 170 -21.18 -17.50 -48.76
C ARG A 170 -21.51 -16.11 -49.31
N LYS A 171 -22.12 -15.26 -48.48
CA LYS A 171 -22.42 -13.86 -48.82
C LYS A 171 -21.16 -13.03 -49.07
N ALA A 172 -20.05 -13.35 -48.40
CA ALA A 172 -18.77 -12.69 -48.61
C ALA A 172 -18.18 -13.10 -49.96
N LEU A 173 -18.18 -14.40 -50.28
CA LEU A 173 -17.69 -14.92 -51.57
C LEU A 173 -18.41 -14.29 -52.76
N GLU A 174 -19.74 -14.13 -52.70
CA GLU A 174 -20.54 -13.48 -53.74
C GLU A 174 -20.16 -12.00 -53.99
N ARG A 175 -19.51 -11.35 -53.02
CA ARG A 175 -19.07 -9.95 -53.13
C ARG A 175 -17.61 -9.80 -53.53
N ILE A 176 -16.84 -10.89 -53.56
CA ILE A 176 -15.45 -10.86 -54.00
C ILE A 176 -15.40 -10.60 -55.50
N ARG A 177 -14.60 -9.60 -55.88
CA ARG A 177 -14.35 -9.27 -57.28
C ARG A 177 -13.05 -9.94 -57.69
N GLU A 178 -13.13 -10.86 -58.64
CA GLU A 178 -11.97 -11.59 -59.14
C GLU A 178 -10.89 -10.62 -59.64
N LYS A 179 -9.62 -11.00 -59.43
CA LYS A 179 -8.42 -10.25 -59.85
C LYS A 179 -8.35 -8.81 -59.32
N THR A 180 -9.14 -8.47 -58.31
CA THR A 180 -9.09 -7.16 -57.64
C THR A 180 -8.13 -7.24 -56.45
N PRO A 181 -7.35 -6.17 -56.16
CA PRO A 181 -6.46 -6.14 -55.01
C PRO A 181 -7.23 -5.97 -53.68
N TYR A 182 -6.82 -6.74 -52.68
CA TYR A 182 -7.31 -6.68 -51.30
C TYR A 182 -6.13 -6.57 -50.32
N ASP A 183 -6.37 -6.10 -49.10
CA ASP A 183 -5.45 -6.31 -47.99
C ASP A 183 -5.88 -7.57 -47.23
N ILE A 184 -4.96 -8.39 -46.75
CA ILE A 184 -5.27 -9.52 -45.87
C ILE A 184 -4.53 -9.41 -44.55
N GLN A 185 -5.29 -9.56 -43.48
CA GLN A 185 -4.80 -9.65 -42.12
C GLN A 185 -4.96 -11.06 -41.59
N ILE A 186 -3.87 -11.70 -41.14
CA ILE A 186 -3.88 -13.05 -40.54
C ILE A 186 -3.27 -12.96 -39.15
N VAL A 187 -3.89 -13.62 -38.16
CA VAL A 187 -3.32 -13.73 -36.82
C VAL A 187 -2.53 -15.04 -36.71
N VAL A 188 -1.20 -14.91 -36.64
CA VAL A 188 -0.25 -16.02 -36.48
C VAL A 188 0.33 -15.94 -35.07
N ASP A 189 0.01 -16.91 -34.20
CA ASP A 189 0.53 -16.99 -32.82
C ASP A 189 0.47 -15.67 -32.02
N ASN A 190 -0.66 -14.94 -32.15
CA ASN A 190 -0.96 -13.63 -31.55
C ASN A 190 -0.27 -12.40 -32.18
N VAL A 191 0.44 -12.59 -33.29
CA VAL A 191 1.03 -11.51 -34.10
C VAL A 191 0.16 -11.28 -35.33
N LEU A 192 -0.07 -10.03 -35.71
CA LEU A 192 -0.84 -9.69 -36.90
C LEU A 192 0.10 -9.59 -38.11
N TYR A 193 -0.17 -10.40 -39.11
CA TYR A 193 0.50 -10.34 -40.40
C TYR A 193 -0.43 -9.62 -41.37
N ASN A 194 0.07 -8.56 -42.01
CA ASN A 194 -0.71 -7.77 -42.96
C ASN A 194 -0.04 -7.76 -44.33
N TRP A 195 -0.66 -8.39 -45.32
CA TRP A 195 -0.25 -8.28 -46.71
C TRP A 195 -1.14 -7.29 -47.44
N LYS A 196 -0.50 -6.48 -48.29
CA LYS A 196 -1.20 -5.53 -49.13
C LYS A 196 -1.27 -6.01 -50.57
N ASP A 197 -2.36 -5.63 -51.22
CA ASP A 197 -2.59 -5.80 -52.66
C ASP A 197 -2.50 -7.27 -53.13
N VAL A 198 -3.04 -8.18 -52.31
CA VAL A 198 -3.21 -9.59 -52.68
C VAL A 198 -4.38 -9.73 -53.67
N LEU A 199 -4.20 -10.55 -54.69
CA LEU A 199 -5.22 -10.76 -55.72
C LEU A 199 -6.13 -11.91 -55.31
N ALA A 200 -7.44 -11.63 -55.23
CA ALA A 200 -8.44 -12.62 -54.86
C ALA A 200 -9.17 -13.19 -56.07
N ASN A 201 -9.40 -14.51 -56.05
CA ASN A 201 -10.28 -15.22 -56.97
C ASN A 201 -11.20 -16.15 -56.16
N VAL A 202 -12.34 -16.54 -56.73
CA VAL A 202 -13.21 -17.55 -56.14
C VAL A 202 -13.03 -18.85 -56.91
N GLU A 203 -12.71 -19.93 -56.22
CA GLU A 203 -12.47 -21.25 -56.80
C GLU A 203 -13.33 -22.29 -56.10
N ASN A 204 -13.70 -23.36 -56.82
CA ASN A 204 -14.37 -24.50 -56.21
C ASN A 204 -13.33 -25.56 -55.82
N GLU A 205 -13.10 -25.75 -54.52
CA GLU A 205 -12.19 -26.76 -54.00
C GLU A 205 -13.01 -27.88 -53.32
N GLN A 206 -12.91 -29.10 -53.84
CA GLN A 206 -13.61 -30.29 -53.30
C GLN A 206 -15.12 -30.09 -53.09
N GLY A 207 -15.79 -29.33 -53.96
CA GLY A 207 -17.24 -29.09 -53.89
C GLY A 207 -17.65 -27.92 -52.99
N ARG A 208 -16.71 -27.10 -52.49
CA ARG A 208 -17.00 -25.85 -51.77
C ARG A 208 -16.30 -24.68 -52.42
N ASP A 209 -17.00 -23.56 -52.54
CA ASP A 209 -16.42 -22.31 -52.99
C ASP A 209 -15.50 -21.74 -51.90
N VAL A 210 -14.26 -21.43 -52.27
CA VAL A 210 -13.23 -20.86 -51.41
C VAL A 210 -12.64 -19.63 -52.08
N CYS A 211 -12.16 -18.69 -51.26
CA CYS A 211 -11.41 -17.55 -51.76
C CYS A 211 -9.93 -17.94 -51.90
N HIS A 212 -9.44 -17.97 -53.13
CA HIS A 212 -8.05 -18.24 -53.46
C HIS A 212 -7.28 -16.92 -53.60
N LEU A 213 -6.16 -16.80 -52.90
CA LEU A 213 -5.28 -15.64 -52.93
C LEU A 213 -3.88 -16.03 -53.37
N VAL A 214 -3.28 -15.19 -54.21
CA VAL A 214 -1.84 -15.26 -54.54
C VAL A 214 -1.09 -14.14 -53.83
N VAL A 215 -0.18 -14.51 -52.93
CA VAL A 215 0.61 -13.60 -52.10
C VAL A 215 2.03 -13.51 -52.63
N LYS A 216 2.43 -12.34 -53.15
CA LYS A 216 3.74 -12.12 -53.78
C LYS A 216 4.68 -11.24 -52.97
N THR A 217 4.20 -10.69 -51.86
CA THR A 217 4.92 -9.73 -51.03
C THR A 217 5.16 -10.29 -49.64
N THR A 218 6.09 -9.67 -48.91
CA THR A 218 6.28 -9.95 -47.49
C THR A 218 5.22 -9.22 -46.65
N PRO A 219 4.78 -9.82 -45.53
CA PRO A 219 3.83 -9.18 -44.64
C PRO A 219 4.48 -8.02 -43.90
N VAL A 220 3.68 -6.99 -43.62
CA VAL A 220 3.96 -6.08 -42.52
C VAL A 220 3.54 -6.76 -41.22
N ILE A 221 4.50 -6.95 -40.33
CA ILE A 221 4.28 -7.59 -39.04
C ILE A 221 3.95 -6.52 -38.00
N ALA A 222 2.77 -6.63 -37.38
CA ALA A 222 2.36 -5.76 -36.29
C ALA A 222 2.12 -6.56 -35.02
N ASN A 223 2.90 -6.30 -33.98
CA ASN A 223 2.60 -6.83 -32.65
C ASN A 223 1.43 -6.04 -32.05
N ARG A 224 0.29 -6.70 -31.84
CA ARG A 224 -0.93 -6.04 -31.37
C ARG A 224 -0.94 -5.82 -29.85
N ARG A 225 -0.02 -6.44 -29.11
CA ARG A 225 -0.04 -6.46 -27.63
C ARG A 225 1.22 -5.84 -27.06
N LYS A 226 1.04 -4.69 -26.40
CA LYS A 226 2.10 -4.00 -25.66
C LYS A 226 2.64 -4.81 -24.47
N TYR A 227 1.77 -5.59 -23.82
CA TYR A 227 2.15 -6.36 -22.63
C TYR A 227 1.98 -7.86 -22.86
N PRO A 228 3.01 -8.67 -22.54
CA PRO A 228 2.87 -10.12 -22.46
C PRO A 228 1.69 -10.47 -21.54
N ARG A 229 0.88 -11.43 -21.95
CA ARG A 229 -0.21 -11.94 -21.14
C ARG A 229 0.25 -13.22 -20.47
N MET A 230 0.37 -13.20 -19.14
CA MET A 230 0.67 -14.38 -18.36
C MET A 230 -0.56 -15.30 -18.39
N PRO A 231 -0.44 -16.54 -18.92
CA PRO A 231 -1.54 -17.49 -18.85
C PRO A 231 -1.79 -17.88 -17.39
N ILE A 232 -3.05 -17.80 -16.98
CA ILE A 232 -3.50 -18.16 -15.64
C ILE A 232 -4.67 -19.14 -15.82
N ALA A 233 -4.80 -20.11 -14.92
CA ALA A 233 -5.84 -21.12 -15.00
C ALA A 233 -6.62 -21.26 -13.67
N ASN A 234 -6.91 -20.13 -13.03
CA ASN A 234 -7.54 -20.10 -11.71
C ASN A 234 -9.06 -19.87 -11.83
N SER A 235 -9.84 -20.59 -11.03
CA SER A 235 -11.25 -20.29 -10.85
C SER A 235 -11.41 -18.90 -10.20
N CYS A 236 -12.40 -18.15 -10.65
CA CYS A 236 -12.70 -16.83 -10.13
C CYS A 236 -14.21 -16.58 -10.03
N THR A 237 -14.55 -15.54 -9.27
CA THR A 237 -15.90 -14.99 -9.18
C THR A 237 -15.91 -13.65 -9.91
N ILE A 238 -16.83 -13.48 -10.85
CA ILE A 238 -16.96 -12.28 -11.68
C ILE A 238 -18.21 -11.53 -11.23
N THR A 239 -18.07 -10.28 -10.82
CA THR A 239 -19.19 -9.44 -10.40
C THR A 239 -19.35 -8.28 -11.38
N ARG A 240 -20.53 -8.16 -11.97
CA ARG A 240 -20.87 -7.07 -12.91
C ARG A 240 -21.42 -5.89 -12.11
N LYS A 241 -20.70 -4.76 -12.09
CA LYS A 241 -21.08 -3.56 -11.30
C LYS A 241 -22.38 -2.91 -11.74
N ASP A 242 -22.80 -3.12 -12.98
CA ASP A 242 -24.00 -2.52 -13.58
C ASP A 242 -25.28 -3.30 -13.22
N THR A 243 -25.17 -4.57 -12.86
CA THR A 243 -26.32 -5.44 -12.57
C THR A 243 -26.24 -6.15 -11.22
N ASP A 244 -25.12 -5.98 -10.49
CA ASP A 244 -24.73 -6.72 -9.28
C ASP A 244 -24.82 -8.26 -9.42
N LYS A 245 -24.92 -8.76 -10.64
CA LYS A 245 -24.92 -10.19 -10.92
C LYS A 245 -23.52 -10.76 -10.74
N THR A 246 -23.49 -11.97 -10.19
CA THR A 246 -22.25 -12.70 -9.91
C THR A 246 -22.22 -14.00 -10.69
N TYR A 247 -21.11 -14.28 -11.34
CA TYR A 247 -20.89 -15.46 -12.17
C TYR A 247 -19.64 -16.20 -11.71
N ARG A 248 -19.67 -17.53 -11.79
CA ARG A 248 -18.46 -18.35 -11.62
C ARG A 248 -17.75 -18.44 -12.96
N GLY A 249 -16.45 -18.16 -12.97
CA GLY A 249 -15.63 -18.20 -14.16
C GLY A 249 -14.23 -18.73 -13.90
N LYS A 250 -13.39 -18.59 -14.92
CA LYS A 250 -11.97 -18.92 -14.89
C LYS A 250 -11.19 -17.76 -15.47
N MET A 251 -10.19 -17.26 -14.73
CA MET A 251 -9.23 -16.33 -15.29
C MET A 251 -8.36 -17.08 -16.30
N VAL A 252 -8.19 -16.52 -17.50
CA VAL A 252 -7.49 -17.14 -18.63
C VAL A 252 -6.10 -16.55 -18.80
N ASN A 253 -5.97 -15.24 -18.63
CA ASN A 253 -4.68 -14.55 -18.62
C ASN A 253 -4.77 -13.16 -18.00
N VAL A 254 -3.62 -12.60 -17.62
CA VAL A 254 -3.47 -11.23 -17.10
C VAL A 254 -2.25 -10.55 -17.74
N SER A 255 -2.32 -9.25 -17.92
CA SER A 255 -1.21 -8.37 -18.27
C SER A 255 -1.30 -7.06 -17.50
N ALA A 256 -0.30 -6.19 -17.66
CA ALA A 256 -0.28 -4.89 -16.98
C ALA A 256 -1.48 -3.99 -17.33
N ASN A 257 -2.09 -4.19 -18.51
CA ASN A 257 -3.20 -3.36 -19.00
C ASN A 257 -4.54 -4.10 -19.10
N GLY A 258 -4.68 -5.29 -18.52
CA GLY A 258 -5.96 -5.97 -18.52
C GLY A 258 -5.87 -7.47 -18.27
N PHE A 259 -7.01 -8.14 -18.36
CA PHE A 259 -7.13 -9.58 -18.14
C PHE A 259 -8.19 -10.17 -19.05
N ALA A 260 -8.16 -11.48 -19.22
CA ALA A 260 -9.22 -12.24 -19.88
C ALA A 260 -9.77 -13.29 -18.91
N PHE A 261 -11.08 -13.51 -18.96
CA PHE A 261 -11.76 -14.56 -18.23
C PHE A 261 -12.70 -15.33 -19.16
N ALA A 262 -13.08 -16.53 -18.75
CA ALA A 262 -14.11 -17.34 -19.39
C ALA A 262 -15.22 -17.63 -18.37
N ALA A 263 -16.47 -17.52 -18.80
CA ALA A 263 -17.65 -17.84 -18.00
C ALA A 263 -18.70 -18.53 -18.89
N ALA A 264 -19.42 -19.51 -18.33
CA ALA A 264 -20.53 -20.16 -19.01
C ALA A 264 -21.82 -19.36 -18.74
N SER A 265 -22.00 -18.25 -19.44
CA SER A 265 -23.18 -17.39 -19.33
C SER A 265 -23.39 -16.58 -20.61
N ASP A 266 -24.62 -16.59 -21.11
CA ASP A 266 -25.01 -15.83 -22.32
C ASP A 266 -24.96 -14.31 -22.10
N ASP A 267 -24.96 -13.86 -20.83
CA ASP A 267 -24.90 -12.45 -20.46
C ASP A 267 -23.60 -11.74 -20.93
N PHE A 268 -22.57 -12.52 -21.35
CA PHE A 268 -21.31 -11.99 -21.88
C PHE A 268 -21.16 -12.16 -23.41
N ALA A 269 -22.07 -12.87 -24.08
CA ALA A 269 -21.92 -13.23 -25.49
C ALA A 269 -21.94 -12.04 -26.46
N GLU A 270 -22.68 -10.97 -26.10
CA GLU A 270 -22.83 -9.77 -26.93
C GLU A 270 -21.95 -8.59 -26.46
N LEU A 271 -21.21 -8.75 -25.36
CA LEU A 271 -20.35 -7.69 -24.83
C LEU A 271 -19.02 -7.68 -25.60
N LYS A 272 -18.66 -6.51 -26.15
CA LYS A 272 -17.32 -6.31 -26.72
C LYS A 272 -16.29 -6.25 -25.59
N GLY A 273 -15.35 -7.19 -25.59
CA GLY A 273 -14.22 -7.26 -24.67
C GLY A 273 -13.04 -6.36 -25.02
#